data_AF-A0A2S7U415-F1
#
_entry.id   AF-A0A2S7U415-F1
#
_cell.length_a   1.000
_cell.length_b   1.000
_cell.length_c   1.000
_cell.angle_alpha   90.00
_cell.angle_beta   90.00
_cell.angle_gamma   90.00
#
_symmetry.space_group_name_H-M   'P 1'
#
loop_
_entity.id
_entity.type
_entity.pdbx_description
1 polymer ?
#
loop_
_entity_poly.entity_id
_entity_poly.type
_entity_poly.pdbx_seq_one_letter_code
_entity_poly.pdbx_strand_id
1 'polypeptide(L)'
;MKLESFLHRVSRRLNLSTTLRSLTIGALGFSLLGASLALVYLVQGHAVPWYIFAIASALSATVAIVCMVKSWSDTHKAAHFADKHFQLKNGIVTSIHLSQSDETFSKLQEKWTADQIQQCDPTNIPLRYSRKLAVLALLLTSGTASMALIPTSQRVLEQEAEEAHTLQRSAHAIEELKKVVEEMEDDLSDEEAKVLKLDSIKKQVDELEATGDRKEATRQFARLEQKAREMSKDLEQKKDEEALKKAIKNLKKSTNKEAKEIAKDLENKKLAEAAKKLKKLAPKKIDSKLKTKEKIALARKQIEKLRAVSKQLAAASKSSSASAAGAGSAGSMGLAADMEALDRQAKELENKLKQVELEFQRNPNANFNAFNAKLPQTTMAVNQVANKWIRMQAKMSAKKRLDGL
;
A
#
# COMPACT_ATOMS: atom_id res chain seq x y z
N MET A 1 -44.51 -60.49 -32.26
CA MET A 1 -43.76 -59.45 -33.02
C MET A 1 -44.53 -58.16 -33.37
N LYS A 2 -45.86 -58.18 -33.61
CA LYS A 2 -46.63 -56.94 -33.89
C LYS A 2 -46.87 -56.06 -32.64
N LEU A 3 -46.99 -56.67 -31.45
CA LEU A 3 -47.25 -55.97 -30.18
C LEU A 3 -46.07 -55.11 -29.70
N GLU A 4 -44.87 -55.69 -29.66
CA GLU A 4 -43.65 -54.99 -29.22
C GLU A 4 -43.31 -53.79 -30.12
N SER A 5 -43.48 -53.94 -31.44
CA SER A 5 -43.23 -52.86 -32.40
C SER A 5 -44.25 -51.72 -32.27
N PHE A 6 -45.51 -52.03 -31.94
CA PHE A 6 -46.52 -51.02 -31.62
C PHE A 6 -46.20 -50.29 -30.30
N LEU A 7 -45.88 -51.03 -29.23
CA LEU A 7 -45.50 -50.46 -27.94
C LEU A 7 -44.24 -49.60 -28.04
N HIS A 8 -43.26 -50.03 -28.82
CA HIS A 8 -42.03 -49.26 -29.05
C HIS A 8 -42.29 -47.94 -29.80
N ARG A 9 -43.25 -47.91 -30.73
CA ARG A 9 -43.67 -46.67 -31.41
C ARG A 9 -44.42 -45.73 -30.47
N VAL A 10 -45.30 -46.27 -29.62
CA VAL A 10 -46.04 -45.49 -28.62
C VAL A 10 -45.09 -44.93 -27.56
N SER A 11 -44.20 -45.76 -27.00
CA SER A 11 -43.20 -45.33 -26.01
C SER A 11 -42.22 -44.32 -26.59
N ARG A 12 -41.77 -44.49 -27.84
CA ARG A 12 -40.91 -43.51 -28.53
C ARG A 12 -41.61 -42.15 -28.68
N ARG A 13 -42.89 -42.11 -29.02
CA ARG A 13 -43.65 -40.84 -29.13
C ARG A 13 -43.88 -40.18 -27.78
N LEU A 14 -44.22 -40.96 -26.75
CA LEU A 14 -44.36 -40.45 -25.38
C LEU A 14 -43.02 -39.91 -24.85
N ASN A 15 -41.94 -40.64 -25.09
CA ASN A 15 -40.59 -40.23 -24.72
C ASN A 15 -40.17 -38.97 -25.49
N LEU A 16 -40.50 -38.84 -26.77
CA LEU A 16 -40.23 -37.63 -27.56
C LEU A 16 -40.97 -36.40 -27.00
N SER A 17 -42.24 -36.54 -26.62
CA SER A 17 -42.97 -35.44 -25.97
C SER A 17 -42.37 -35.03 -24.62
N THR A 18 -41.84 -36.02 -23.91
CA THR A 18 -41.23 -35.86 -22.60
C THR A 18 -39.85 -35.21 -22.69
N THR A 19 -39.03 -35.61 -23.67
CA THR A 19 -37.72 -35.01 -23.94
C THR A 19 -37.85 -33.57 -24.43
N LEU A 20 -38.83 -33.27 -25.29
CA LEU A 20 -39.11 -31.88 -25.68
C LEU A 20 -39.52 -31.03 -24.48
N ARG A 21 -40.34 -31.56 -23.57
CA ARG A 21 -40.75 -30.85 -22.36
C ARG A 21 -39.56 -30.63 -21.41
N SER A 22 -38.75 -31.65 -21.14
CA SER A 22 -37.57 -31.50 -20.27
C SER A 22 -36.55 -30.52 -20.86
N LEU A 23 -36.37 -30.53 -22.19
CA LEU A 23 -35.52 -29.56 -22.89
C LEU A 23 -36.04 -28.13 -22.70
N THR A 24 -37.36 -27.89 -22.84
CA THR A 24 -37.92 -26.54 -22.61
C THR A 24 -37.80 -26.06 -21.17
N ILE A 25 -37.94 -26.96 -20.19
CA ILE A 25 -37.77 -26.64 -18.77
C ILE A 25 -36.28 -26.34 -18.48
N GLY A 26 -35.37 -27.13 -19.05
CA GLY A 26 -33.94 -26.89 -18.98
C GLY A 26 -33.56 -25.53 -19.58
N ALA A 27 -34.04 -25.22 -20.78
CA ALA A 27 -33.80 -23.93 -21.43
C ALA A 27 -34.33 -22.74 -20.62
N LEU A 28 -35.52 -22.86 -20.01
CA LEU A 28 -36.05 -21.85 -19.10
C LEU A 28 -35.18 -21.69 -17.86
N GLY A 29 -34.78 -22.79 -17.23
CA GLY A 29 -33.88 -22.78 -16.07
C GLY A 29 -32.54 -22.14 -16.38
N PHE A 30 -31.92 -22.49 -17.51
CA PHE A 30 -30.71 -21.86 -18.03
C PHE A 30 -30.88 -20.35 -18.16
N SER A 31 -31.95 -19.92 -18.81
CA SER A 31 -32.17 -18.51 -19.11
C SER A 31 -32.45 -17.67 -17.86
N LEU A 32 -33.18 -18.20 -16.87
CA LEU A 32 -33.41 -17.53 -15.60
C LEU A 32 -32.14 -17.42 -14.76
N LEU A 33 -31.40 -18.53 -14.61
CA LEU A 33 -30.14 -18.54 -13.87
C LEU A 33 -29.10 -17.64 -14.54
N GLY A 34 -28.93 -17.78 -15.87
CA GLY A 34 -28.04 -16.96 -16.67
C GLY A 34 -28.38 -15.47 -16.59
N ALA A 35 -29.67 -15.09 -16.70
CA ALA A 35 -30.10 -13.70 -16.56
C ALA A 35 -29.83 -13.15 -15.17
N SER A 36 -30.15 -13.93 -14.12
CA SER A 36 -29.93 -13.47 -12.74
C SER A 36 -28.44 -13.23 -12.43
N LEU A 37 -27.57 -14.14 -12.85
CA LEU A 37 -26.12 -13.99 -12.67
C LEU A 37 -25.55 -12.86 -13.54
N ALA A 38 -25.96 -12.78 -14.79
CA ALA A 38 -25.55 -11.69 -15.68
C ALA A 38 -25.95 -10.31 -15.11
N LEU A 39 -27.13 -10.20 -14.51
CA LEU A 39 -27.61 -8.96 -13.92
C LEU A 39 -26.79 -8.53 -12.69
N VAL A 40 -26.33 -9.47 -11.86
CA VAL A 40 -25.42 -9.18 -10.73
C VAL A 40 -24.10 -8.59 -11.24
N TYR A 41 -23.50 -9.19 -12.27
CA TYR A 41 -22.24 -8.70 -12.87
C TYR A 41 -22.43 -7.34 -13.54
N LEU A 42 -23.55 -7.13 -14.22
CA LEU A 42 -23.87 -5.87 -14.89
C LEU A 42 -24.09 -4.72 -13.89
N VAL A 43 -24.73 -4.99 -12.74
CA VAL A 43 -24.85 -4.01 -11.64
C VAL A 43 -23.49 -3.68 -11.04
N GLN A 44 -22.58 -4.65 -10.98
CA GLN A 44 -21.19 -4.43 -10.53
C GLN A 44 -20.31 -3.77 -11.60
N GLY A 45 -20.78 -3.63 -12.85
CA GLY A 45 -20.04 -3.00 -13.95
C GLY A 45 -19.00 -3.89 -14.63
N HIS A 46 -18.92 -5.17 -14.26
CA HIS A 46 -18.03 -6.16 -14.88
C HIS A 46 -18.69 -6.78 -16.12
N ALA A 47 -17.89 -7.12 -17.13
CA ALA A 47 -18.35 -7.94 -18.24
C ALA A 47 -18.66 -9.34 -17.72
N VAL A 48 -19.75 -9.93 -18.21
CA VAL A 48 -20.16 -11.28 -17.82
C VAL A 48 -19.14 -12.29 -18.36
N PRO A 49 -18.41 -13.02 -17.50
CA PRO A 49 -17.44 -14.00 -17.96
C PRO A 49 -18.12 -15.20 -18.62
N TRP A 50 -17.53 -15.72 -19.69
CA TRP A 50 -18.07 -16.84 -20.47
C TRP A 50 -18.29 -18.13 -19.65
N TYR A 51 -17.48 -18.36 -18.61
CA TYR A 51 -17.60 -19.53 -17.75
C TYR A 51 -18.89 -19.55 -16.93
N ILE A 52 -19.53 -18.39 -16.67
CA ILE A 52 -20.81 -18.34 -15.96
C ILE A 52 -21.90 -19.00 -16.78
N PHE A 53 -21.91 -18.78 -18.09
CA PHE A 53 -22.82 -19.46 -19.00
C PHE A 53 -22.53 -20.96 -19.05
N ALA A 54 -21.26 -21.38 -18.96
CA ALA A 54 -20.92 -22.80 -18.85
C ALA A 54 -21.49 -23.44 -17.58
N ILE A 55 -21.34 -22.80 -16.42
CA ILE A 55 -21.89 -23.28 -15.14
C ILE A 55 -23.42 -23.32 -15.18
N ALA A 56 -24.06 -22.25 -15.66
CA ALA A 56 -25.52 -22.19 -15.80
C ALA A 56 -26.03 -23.28 -16.76
N SER A 57 -25.31 -23.54 -17.86
CA SER A 57 -25.66 -24.60 -18.80
C SER A 57 -25.55 -25.98 -18.16
N ALA A 58 -24.50 -26.24 -17.39
CA ALA A 58 -24.30 -27.50 -16.68
C ALA A 58 -25.41 -27.77 -15.65
N LEU A 59 -25.77 -26.76 -14.85
CA LEU A 59 -26.87 -26.86 -13.88
C LEU A 59 -28.23 -27.05 -14.56
N SER A 60 -28.47 -26.36 -15.68
CA SER A 60 -29.71 -26.54 -16.43
C SER A 60 -29.82 -27.92 -17.08
N ALA A 61 -28.69 -28.47 -17.55
CA ALA A 61 -28.60 -29.79 -18.15
C ALA A 61 -28.84 -30.88 -17.12
N THR A 62 -28.29 -30.76 -15.90
CA THR A 62 -28.54 -31.73 -14.83
C THR A 62 -30.01 -31.75 -14.44
N VAL A 63 -30.66 -30.58 -14.31
CA VAL A 63 -32.10 -30.49 -14.04
C VAL A 63 -32.92 -31.11 -15.18
N ALA A 64 -32.56 -30.84 -16.44
CA ALA A 64 -33.25 -31.42 -17.60
C ALA A 64 -33.11 -32.95 -17.65
N ILE A 65 -31.91 -33.48 -17.34
CA ILE A 65 -31.64 -34.92 -17.27
C ILE A 65 -32.45 -35.57 -16.14
N VAL A 66 -32.44 -34.98 -14.94
CA VAL A 66 -33.23 -35.51 -13.81
C VAL A 66 -34.72 -35.52 -14.13
N CYS A 67 -35.24 -34.44 -14.74
CA CYS A 67 -36.62 -34.41 -15.21
C CYS A 67 -36.88 -35.50 -16.25
N MET A 68 -35.99 -35.69 -17.21
CA MET A 68 -36.10 -36.70 -18.27
C MET A 68 -36.12 -38.13 -17.71
N VAL A 69 -35.19 -38.46 -16.80
CA VAL A 69 -35.11 -39.78 -16.17
C VAL A 69 -36.37 -40.07 -15.34
N LYS A 70 -36.83 -39.09 -14.55
CA LYS A 70 -38.05 -39.25 -13.73
C LYS A 70 -39.32 -39.44 -14.57
N SER A 71 -39.34 -38.86 -15.77
CA SER A 71 -40.51 -38.88 -16.66
C SER A 71 -40.39 -39.92 -17.78
N TRP A 72 -39.32 -40.71 -17.80
CA TRP A 72 -39.15 -41.75 -18.80
C TRP A 72 -40.30 -42.77 -18.68
N SER A 73 -41.01 -42.97 -19.79
CA SER A 73 -42.14 -43.90 -19.84
C SER A 73 -41.61 -45.31 -20.06
N ASP A 74 -41.65 -46.10 -18.99
CA ASP A 74 -41.39 -47.53 -19.03
C ASP A 74 -42.47 -48.26 -19.87
N THR A 75 -42.15 -49.44 -20.38
CA THR A 75 -43.02 -50.25 -21.25
C THR A 75 -44.39 -50.47 -20.63
N HIS A 76 -44.45 -50.67 -19.30
CA HIS A 76 -45.71 -50.79 -18.55
C HIS A 76 -46.52 -49.49 -18.51
N LYS A 77 -45.87 -48.32 -18.37
CA LYS A 77 -46.55 -47.02 -18.40
C LYS A 77 -47.07 -46.69 -19.80
N ALA A 78 -46.31 -47.07 -20.84
CA ALA A 78 -46.74 -46.94 -22.23
C ALA A 78 -47.93 -47.85 -22.56
N ALA A 79 -47.94 -49.10 -22.05
CA ALA A 79 -49.07 -50.02 -22.18
C ALA A 79 -50.34 -49.49 -21.50
N HIS A 80 -50.24 -49.04 -20.25
CA HIS A 80 -51.38 -48.41 -19.56
C HIS A 80 -51.89 -47.14 -20.26
N PHE A 81 -50.99 -46.33 -20.81
CA PHE A 81 -51.37 -45.14 -21.56
C PHE A 81 -52.08 -45.49 -22.86
N ALA A 82 -51.58 -46.48 -23.61
CA ALA A 82 -52.20 -46.97 -24.84
C ALA A 82 -53.59 -47.56 -24.57
N ASP A 83 -53.73 -48.40 -23.54
CA ASP A 83 -55.01 -49.01 -23.16
C ASP A 83 -56.06 -47.97 -22.76
N LYS A 84 -55.65 -46.92 -22.04
CA LYS A 84 -56.54 -45.81 -21.66
C LYS A 84 -56.92 -44.92 -22.84
N HIS A 85 -55.98 -44.68 -23.77
CA HIS A 85 -56.21 -43.79 -24.90
C HIS A 85 -57.08 -44.43 -25.99
N PHE A 86 -56.85 -45.71 -26.29
CA PHE A 86 -57.61 -46.48 -27.28
C PHE A 86 -58.79 -47.27 -26.68
N GLN A 87 -59.04 -47.13 -25.37
CA GLN A 87 -60.12 -47.80 -24.63
C GLN A 87 -60.10 -49.34 -24.70
N LEU A 88 -58.91 -49.94 -24.76
CA LEU A 88 -58.70 -51.39 -24.93
C LEU A 88 -58.96 -52.22 -23.65
N LYS A 89 -59.64 -51.66 -22.64
CA LYS A 89 -59.98 -52.31 -21.35
C LYS A 89 -58.83 -53.09 -20.71
N ASN A 90 -57.62 -52.52 -20.71
CA ASN A 90 -56.38 -53.15 -20.19
C ASN A 90 -55.93 -54.41 -20.94
N GLY A 91 -56.39 -54.64 -22.17
CA GLY A 91 -56.04 -55.83 -22.95
C GLY A 91 -54.53 -55.96 -23.23
N ILE A 92 -53.82 -54.84 -23.39
CA ILE A 92 -52.36 -54.83 -23.60
C ILE A 92 -51.64 -55.15 -22.29
N VAL A 93 -52.00 -54.51 -21.18
CA VAL A 93 -51.40 -54.76 -19.86
C VAL A 93 -51.59 -56.22 -19.44
N THR A 94 -52.80 -56.76 -19.62
CA THR A 94 -53.10 -58.16 -19.31
C THR A 94 -52.32 -59.13 -20.21
N SER A 95 -52.14 -58.79 -21.50
CA SER A 95 -51.32 -59.62 -22.40
C SER A 95 -49.84 -59.67 -22.02
N ILE A 96 -49.27 -58.57 -21.51
CA ILE A 96 -47.87 -58.51 -21.05
C ILE A 96 -47.67 -59.32 -19.75
N HIS A 97 -48.67 -59.34 -18.86
CA HIS A 97 -48.61 -60.14 -17.64
C HIS A 97 -48.80 -61.64 -17.92
N LEU A 98 -49.68 -61.98 -18.87
CA LEU A 98 -49.97 -63.37 -19.24
C LEU A 98 -48.94 -63.98 -20.20
N SER A 99 -48.15 -63.17 -20.92
CA SER A 99 -47.10 -63.69 -21.81
C SER A 99 -46.00 -64.46 -21.09
N GLN A 100 -45.97 -64.43 -19.75
CA GLN A 100 -45.07 -65.21 -18.91
C GLN A 100 -45.62 -66.61 -18.57
N SER A 101 -46.89 -66.90 -18.83
CA SER A 101 -47.52 -68.21 -18.63
C SER A 101 -47.77 -68.93 -19.96
N ASP A 102 -47.44 -70.22 -20.01
CA ASP A 102 -47.57 -71.07 -21.22
C ASP A 102 -49.01 -71.60 -21.47
N GLU A 103 -49.99 -71.06 -20.74
CA GLU A 103 -51.37 -71.51 -20.80
C GLU A 103 -52.03 -71.17 -22.14
N THR A 104 -52.93 -72.05 -22.61
CA THR A 104 -53.67 -71.89 -23.86
C THR A 104 -54.50 -70.60 -23.88
N PHE A 105 -54.92 -70.12 -22.71
CA PHE A 105 -55.61 -68.85 -22.51
C PHE A 105 -54.73 -67.63 -22.84
N SER A 106 -53.44 -67.67 -22.50
CA SER A 106 -52.46 -66.61 -22.80
C SER A 106 -52.34 -66.38 -24.31
N LYS A 107 -52.24 -67.47 -25.08
CA LYS A 107 -52.17 -67.42 -26.56
C LYS A 107 -53.46 -66.90 -27.20
N LEU A 108 -54.61 -67.16 -26.58
CA LEU A 108 -55.90 -66.64 -27.06
C LEU A 108 -56.00 -65.13 -26.81
N GLN A 109 -55.60 -64.68 -25.63
CA GLN A 109 -55.59 -63.27 -25.24
C GLN A 109 -54.61 -62.47 -26.10
N GLU A 110 -53.43 -63.00 -26.39
CA GLU A 110 -52.44 -62.35 -27.26
C GLU A 110 -52.99 -62.14 -28.67
N LYS A 111 -53.66 -63.14 -29.25
CA LYS A 111 -54.28 -63.03 -30.58
C LYS A 111 -55.41 -62.00 -30.60
N TRP A 112 -56.29 -62.03 -29.61
CA TRP A 112 -57.39 -61.07 -29.50
C TRP A 112 -56.87 -59.62 -29.37
N THR A 113 -55.87 -59.39 -28.53
CA THR A 113 -55.23 -58.09 -28.38
C THR A 113 -54.48 -57.67 -29.66
N ALA A 114 -53.84 -58.59 -30.36
CA ALA A 114 -53.14 -58.30 -31.62
C ALA A 114 -54.09 -57.88 -32.76
N ASP A 115 -55.32 -58.40 -32.80
CA ASP A 115 -56.33 -58.00 -33.78
C ASP A 115 -56.92 -56.61 -33.46
N GLN A 116 -57.13 -56.30 -32.18
CA GLN A 116 -57.56 -54.98 -31.73
C GLN A 116 -56.49 -53.89 -32.00
N ILE A 117 -55.21 -54.22 -31.84
CA ILE A 117 -54.10 -53.30 -32.10
C ILE A 117 -53.96 -52.99 -33.60
N GLN A 118 -54.26 -53.92 -34.50
CA GLN A 118 -54.18 -53.68 -35.95
C GLN A 118 -55.14 -52.57 -36.42
N GLN A 119 -56.21 -52.32 -35.68
CA GLN A 119 -57.18 -51.26 -35.97
C GLN A 119 -56.78 -49.90 -35.35
N CYS A 120 -55.76 -49.88 -34.49
CA CYS A 120 -55.32 -48.69 -33.76
C CYS A 120 -54.06 -48.08 -34.39
N ASP A 121 -54.10 -46.80 -34.76
CA ASP A 121 -52.93 -46.10 -35.28
C ASP A 121 -52.14 -45.40 -34.14
N PRO A 122 -50.88 -45.80 -33.86
CA PRO A 122 -50.06 -45.18 -32.83
C PRO A 122 -49.68 -43.73 -33.13
N THR A 123 -49.92 -43.24 -34.36
CA THR A 123 -49.63 -41.86 -34.74
C THR A 123 -50.67 -40.85 -34.29
N ASN A 124 -51.85 -41.32 -33.87
CA ASN A 124 -52.97 -40.45 -33.46
C ASN A 124 -52.81 -39.87 -32.03
N ILE A 125 -51.79 -40.29 -31.29
CA ILE A 125 -51.48 -39.73 -29.96
C ILE A 125 -50.95 -38.29 -30.14
N PRO A 126 -51.67 -37.26 -29.66
CA PRO A 126 -51.28 -35.87 -29.87
C PRO A 126 -50.05 -35.52 -29.03
N LEU A 127 -49.04 -34.97 -29.69
CA LEU A 127 -47.88 -34.37 -29.03
C LEU A 127 -48.31 -33.09 -28.32
N ARG A 128 -48.63 -33.18 -27.02
CA ARG A 128 -49.01 -32.02 -26.20
C ARG A 128 -47.78 -31.18 -25.86
N TYR A 129 -47.40 -30.28 -26.77
CA TYR A 129 -46.32 -29.34 -26.60
C TYR A 129 -46.83 -27.91 -26.44
N SER A 130 -46.42 -27.21 -25.37
CA SER A 130 -46.81 -25.82 -25.15
C SER A 130 -45.91 -24.88 -25.97
N ARG A 131 -46.39 -24.46 -27.14
CA ARG A 131 -45.69 -23.50 -28.01
C ARG A 131 -45.36 -22.18 -27.29
N LYS A 132 -46.20 -21.76 -26.34
CA LYS A 132 -46.00 -20.54 -25.56
C LYS A 132 -44.75 -20.60 -24.69
N LEU A 133 -44.50 -21.74 -24.03
CA LEU A 133 -43.30 -21.94 -23.22
C LEU A 133 -42.03 -21.99 -24.07
N ALA A 134 -42.11 -22.56 -25.28
CA ALA A 134 -41.01 -22.61 -26.23
C ALA A 134 -40.58 -21.21 -26.68
N VAL A 135 -41.56 -20.37 -27.06
CA VAL A 135 -41.31 -18.99 -27.49
C VAL A 135 -40.74 -18.16 -26.34
N LEU A 136 -41.27 -18.34 -25.12
CA LEU A 136 -40.75 -17.66 -23.94
C LEU A 136 -39.30 -18.06 -23.65
N ALA A 137 -38.98 -19.36 -23.69
CA ALA A 137 -37.63 -19.86 -23.50
C ALA A 137 -36.66 -19.28 -24.55
N LEU A 138 -37.08 -19.27 -25.83
CA LEU A 138 -36.28 -18.73 -26.91
C LEU A 138 -36.01 -17.23 -26.71
N LEU A 139 -37.04 -16.45 -26.39
CA LEU A 139 -36.92 -15.01 -26.15
C LEU A 139 -36.00 -14.71 -24.97
N LEU A 140 -36.14 -15.44 -23.85
CA LEU A 140 -35.25 -15.28 -22.70
C LEU A 140 -33.80 -15.69 -23.03
N THR A 141 -33.57 -16.80 -23.74
CA THR A 141 -32.21 -17.21 -24.14
C THR A 141 -31.55 -16.19 -25.05
N SER A 142 -32.31 -15.60 -25.98
CA SER A 142 -31.84 -14.51 -26.83
C SER A 142 -31.48 -13.28 -25.99
N GLY A 143 -32.32 -12.92 -25.01
CA GLY A 143 -32.05 -11.80 -24.09
C GLY A 143 -30.77 -12.00 -23.28
N THR A 144 -30.56 -13.21 -22.74
CA THR A 144 -29.32 -13.54 -22.02
C THR A 144 -28.08 -13.49 -22.90
N ALA A 145 -28.20 -13.90 -24.17
CA ALA A 145 -27.10 -13.83 -25.12
C ALA A 145 -26.74 -12.38 -25.48
N SER A 146 -27.74 -11.49 -25.61
CA SER A 146 -27.49 -10.06 -25.82
C SER A 146 -26.77 -9.40 -24.65
N MET A 147 -27.06 -9.82 -23.40
CA MET A 147 -26.36 -9.28 -22.21
C MET A 147 -24.87 -9.65 -22.17
N ALA A 148 -24.47 -10.78 -22.76
CA ALA A 148 -23.06 -11.19 -22.86
C ALA A 148 -22.22 -10.28 -23.77
N LEU A 149 -22.86 -9.53 -24.68
CA LEU A 149 -22.18 -8.64 -25.62
C LEU A 149 -21.96 -7.23 -25.05
N ILE A 150 -22.47 -6.94 -23.84
CA ILE A 150 -22.30 -5.64 -23.20
C ILE A 150 -20.86 -5.58 -22.63
N PRO A 151 -20.02 -4.63 -23.11
CA PRO A 151 -18.65 -4.50 -22.63
C PRO A 151 -18.59 -4.05 -21.16
N THR A 152 -17.44 -4.28 -20.53
CA THR A 152 -17.11 -3.75 -19.20
C THR A 152 -17.33 -2.24 -19.15
N SER A 153 -17.85 -1.74 -18.02
CA SER A 153 -17.95 -0.30 -17.78
C SER A 153 -16.56 0.35 -17.76
N GLN A 154 -16.43 1.55 -18.33
CA GLN A 154 -15.17 2.32 -18.35
C GLN A 154 -14.57 2.51 -16.95
N ARG A 155 -15.40 2.66 -15.91
CA ARG A 155 -14.94 2.84 -14.53
C ARG A 155 -14.15 1.64 -13.99
N VAL A 156 -14.54 0.43 -14.36
CA VAL A 156 -13.87 -0.80 -13.91
C VAL A 156 -12.56 -0.98 -14.67
N LEU A 157 -12.56 -0.68 -15.97
CA LEU A 157 -11.33 -0.69 -16.78
C LEU A 157 -10.29 0.33 -16.28
N GLU A 158 -10.74 1.53 -15.91
CA GLU A 158 -9.88 2.54 -15.31
C GLU A 158 -9.32 2.09 -13.96
N GLN A 159 -10.13 1.46 -13.10
CA GLN A 159 -9.66 0.91 -11.83
C GLN A 159 -8.63 -0.21 -12.00
N GLU A 160 -8.88 -1.15 -12.90
CA GLU A 160 -7.95 -2.26 -13.19
C GLU A 160 -6.64 -1.73 -13.81
N ALA A 161 -6.72 -0.71 -14.67
CA ALA A 161 -5.55 -0.04 -15.21
C ALA A 161 -4.78 0.74 -14.13
N GLU A 162 -5.46 1.43 -13.22
CA GLU A 162 -4.84 2.11 -12.08
C GLU A 162 -4.16 1.13 -11.12
N GLU A 163 -4.78 -0.01 -10.84
CA GLU A 163 -4.21 -1.08 -10.00
C GLU A 163 -2.96 -1.66 -10.65
N ALA A 164 -3.02 -2.00 -11.94
CA ALA A 164 -1.86 -2.50 -12.69
C ALA A 164 -0.72 -1.46 -12.73
N HIS A 165 -1.04 -0.20 -12.97
CA HIS A 165 -0.05 0.88 -13.01
C HIS A 165 0.55 1.17 -11.62
N THR A 166 -0.24 1.02 -10.56
CA THR A 166 0.22 1.17 -9.17
C THR A 166 1.12 0.01 -8.77
N LEU A 167 0.77 -1.22 -9.16
CA LEU A 167 1.58 -2.40 -8.92
C LEU A 167 2.95 -2.28 -9.59
N GLN A 168 3.00 -1.89 -10.86
CA GLN A 168 4.26 -1.66 -11.58
C GLN A 168 5.10 -0.54 -10.95
N ARG A 169 4.48 0.60 -10.60
CA ARG A 169 5.18 1.71 -9.94
C ARG A 169 5.71 1.32 -8.56
N SER A 170 4.94 0.57 -7.78
CA SER A 170 5.36 0.12 -6.45
C SER A 170 6.53 -0.86 -6.56
N ALA A 171 6.50 -1.81 -7.51
CA ALA A 171 7.60 -2.72 -7.76
C ALA A 171 8.88 -1.98 -8.19
N HIS A 172 8.78 -1.02 -9.12
CA HIS A 172 9.92 -0.21 -9.55
C HIS A 172 10.50 0.63 -8.41
N ALA A 173 9.64 1.28 -7.61
CA ALA A 173 10.08 2.06 -6.46
C ALA A 173 10.79 1.19 -5.43
N ILE A 174 10.31 -0.04 -5.17
CA ILE A 174 10.97 -0.99 -4.28
C ILE A 174 12.36 -1.36 -4.83
N GLU A 175 12.48 -1.63 -6.14
CA GLU A 175 13.77 -1.95 -6.76
C GLU A 175 14.75 -0.78 -6.70
N GLU A 176 14.29 0.45 -6.98
CA GLU A 176 15.11 1.65 -6.82
C GLU A 176 15.55 1.85 -5.37
N LEU A 177 14.65 1.64 -4.40
CA LEU A 177 15.02 1.71 -2.98
C LEU A 177 16.07 0.67 -2.61
N LYS A 178 15.99 -0.55 -3.15
CA LYS A 178 17.02 -1.58 -2.91
C LYS A 178 18.37 -1.15 -3.46
N LYS A 179 18.42 -0.64 -4.69
CA LYS A 179 19.66 -0.14 -5.31
C LYS A 179 20.28 1.00 -4.50
N VAL A 180 19.47 1.97 -4.06
CA VAL A 180 19.96 3.07 -3.23
C VAL A 180 20.49 2.57 -1.89
N VAL A 181 19.85 1.56 -1.28
CA VAL A 181 20.35 0.97 -0.02
C VAL A 181 21.65 0.20 -0.23
N GLU A 182 21.80 -0.51 -1.35
CA GLU A 182 23.05 -1.20 -1.72
C GLU A 182 24.18 -0.20 -2.02
N GLU A 183 23.92 0.86 -2.79
CA GLU A 183 24.89 1.94 -3.03
C GLU A 183 25.32 2.63 -1.73
N MET A 184 24.38 2.84 -0.78
CA MET A 184 24.72 3.31 0.55
C MET A 184 25.55 2.32 1.37
N GLU A 185 25.44 1.02 1.13
CA GLU A 185 26.29 0.01 1.78
C GLU A 185 27.72 0.11 1.27
N ASP A 186 27.90 0.30 -0.04
CA ASP A 186 29.20 0.41 -0.70
C ASP A 186 29.93 1.73 -0.39
N ASP A 187 29.18 2.84 -0.27
CA ASP A 187 29.76 4.17 -0.03
C ASP A 187 30.10 4.45 1.45
N LEU A 188 29.53 3.69 2.40
CA LEU A 188 29.70 3.94 3.83
C LEU A 188 30.72 3.01 4.49
N SER A 189 31.49 3.58 5.43
CA SER A 189 32.38 2.79 6.27
C SER A 189 31.60 1.89 7.26
N ASP A 190 32.14 0.72 7.61
CA ASP A 190 31.49 -0.26 8.51
C ASP A 190 31.01 0.34 9.85
N GLU A 191 31.69 1.37 10.36
CA GLU A 191 31.28 2.07 11.58
C GLU A 191 30.07 2.99 11.35
N GLU A 192 29.98 3.63 10.18
CA GLU A 192 28.85 4.49 9.81
C GLU A 192 27.62 3.67 9.43
N ALA A 193 27.78 2.54 8.75
CA ALA A 193 26.72 1.59 8.42
C ALA A 193 26.05 1.01 9.69
N LYS A 194 26.86 0.65 10.70
CA LYS A 194 26.35 0.21 12.02
C LYS A 194 25.62 1.32 12.76
N VAL A 195 26.04 2.58 12.60
CA VAL A 195 25.38 3.73 13.23
C VAL A 195 24.03 4.03 12.56
N LEU A 196 23.93 3.86 11.24
CA LEU A 196 22.69 4.01 10.48
C LEU A 196 21.74 2.82 10.60
N LYS A 197 22.19 1.70 11.18
CA LYS A 197 21.46 0.43 11.19
C LYS A 197 20.99 0.07 9.77
N LEU A 198 21.91 0.12 8.80
CA LEU A 198 21.60 -0.12 7.39
C LEU A 198 20.88 -1.46 7.19
N ASP A 199 21.27 -2.50 7.94
CA ASP A 199 20.60 -3.81 7.98
C ASP A 199 19.11 -3.73 8.32
N SER A 200 18.71 -2.79 9.18
CA SER A 200 17.31 -2.60 9.56
C SER A 200 16.51 -1.89 8.47
N ILE A 201 17.16 -1.03 7.68
CA ILE A 201 16.58 -0.40 6.49
C ILE A 201 16.44 -1.44 5.39
N LYS A 202 17.49 -2.22 5.12
CA LYS A 202 17.52 -3.29 4.12
C LYS A 202 16.39 -4.30 4.37
N LYS A 203 16.29 -4.82 5.60
CA LYS A 203 15.18 -5.72 5.99
C LYS A 203 13.80 -5.10 5.77
N GLN A 204 13.63 -3.81 6.05
CA GLN A 204 12.34 -3.14 5.88
C GLN A 204 12.01 -2.88 4.41
N VAL A 205 13.02 -2.60 3.57
CA VAL A 205 12.85 -2.51 2.12
C VAL A 205 12.57 -3.89 1.53
N ASP A 206 13.17 -4.96 2.05
CA ASP A 206 12.90 -6.33 1.65
C ASP A 206 11.51 -6.82 2.08
N GLU A 207 10.98 -6.30 3.20
CA GLU A 207 9.60 -6.54 3.67
C GLU A 207 8.54 -5.73 2.87
N LEU A 208 8.94 -4.82 1.98
CA LEU A 208 7.98 -4.10 1.13
C LEU A 208 7.45 -5.04 0.04
N GLU A 209 6.12 -5.17 -0.01
CA GLU A 209 5.43 -5.93 -1.03
C GLU A 209 4.79 -5.01 -2.07
N ALA A 210 5.04 -5.30 -3.35
CA ALA A 210 4.36 -4.62 -4.44
C ALA A 210 2.84 -4.84 -4.32
N THR A 211 2.09 -3.75 -4.27
CA THR A 211 0.64 -3.77 -3.99
C THR A 211 -0.11 -2.96 -5.05
N GLY A 212 -1.26 -3.47 -5.49
CA GLY A 212 -2.17 -2.76 -6.39
C GLY A 212 -2.96 -1.65 -5.68
N ASP A 213 -3.10 -1.73 -4.35
CA ASP A 213 -3.77 -0.68 -3.56
C ASP A 213 -2.82 0.49 -3.26
N ARG A 214 -3.12 1.62 -3.88
CA ARG A 214 -2.43 2.91 -3.68
C ARG A 214 -2.33 3.31 -2.21
N LYS A 215 -3.34 3.05 -1.39
CA LYS A 215 -3.35 3.44 0.03
C LYS A 215 -2.38 2.60 0.84
N GLU A 216 -2.28 1.31 0.56
CA GLU A 216 -1.34 0.42 1.23
C GLU A 216 0.09 0.74 0.86
N ALA A 217 0.39 0.92 -0.43
CA ALA A 217 1.70 1.37 -0.89
C ALA A 217 2.13 2.68 -0.21
N THR A 218 1.24 3.68 -0.16
CA THR A 218 1.52 4.97 0.51
C THR A 218 1.79 4.80 2.01
N ARG A 219 1.05 3.92 2.68
CA ARG A 219 1.27 3.64 4.12
C ARG A 219 2.61 2.98 4.37
N GLN A 220 3.00 2.03 3.53
CA GLN A 220 4.29 1.35 3.64
C GLN A 220 5.44 2.36 3.46
N PHE A 221 5.40 3.19 2.43
CA PHE A 221 6.40 4.24 2.20
C PHE A 221 6.43 5.29 3.33
N ALA A 222 5.28 5.71 3.84
CA ALA A 222 5.22 6.67 4.95
C ALA A 222 5.84 6.13 6.25
N ARG A 223 5.65 4.83 6.54
CA ARG A 223 6.30 4.17 7.69
C ARG A 223 7.82 4.14 7.53
N LEU A 224 8.30 3.84 6.31
CA LEU A 224 9.72 3.82 6.01
C LEU A 224 10.32 5.23 6.12
N GLU A 225 9.65 6.24 5.59
CA GLU A 225 10.08 7.64 5.71
C GLU A 225 10.14 8.10 7.17
N GLN A 226 9.14 7.76 7.98
CA GLN A 226 9.13 8.12 9.40
C GLN A 226 10.34 7.50 10.12
N LYS A 227 10.59 6.21 9.91
CA LYS A 227 11.74 5.52 10.52
C LYS A 227 13.07 6.09 10.02
N ALA A 228 13.21 6.38 8.73
CA ALA A 228 14.41 7.02 8.17
C ALA A 228 14.66 8.39 8.83
N ARG A 229 13.59 9.18 9.05
CA ARG A 229 13.68 10.46 9.79
C ARG A 229 14.08 10.28 11.25
N GLU A 230 13.61 9.22 11.91
CA GLU A 230 14.01 8.89 13.28
C GLU A 230 15.49 8.49 13.37
N MET A 231 15.96 7.61 12.48
CA MET A 231 17.36 7.21 12.41
C MET A 231 18.30 8.38 12.08
N SER A 232 17.89 9.25 11.15
CA SER A 232 18.62 10.49 10.85
C SER A 232 18.76 11.39 12.07
N LYS A 233 17.68 11.60 12.84
CA LYS A 233 17.72 12.39 14.08
C LYS A 233 18.63 11.79 15.15
N ASP A 234 18.61 10.46 15.30
CA ASP A 234 19.48 9.77 16.25
C ASP A 234 20.96 9.90 15.87
N LEU A 235 21.26 9.83 14.58
CA LEU A 235 22.61 10.01 14.05
C LEU A 235 23.10 11.45 14.21
N GLU A 236 22.27 12.44 13.90
CA GLU A 236 22.57 13.85 14.18
C GLU A 236 22.84 14.10 15.66
N GLN A 237 22.05 13.50 16.55
CA GLN A 237 22.26 13.61 17.98
C GLN A 237 23.61 13.02 18.40
N LYS A 238 23.98 11.83 17.91
CA LYS A 238 25.29 11.22 18.19
C LYS A 238 26.45 12.10 17.70
N LYS A 239 26.35 12.63 16.48
CA LYS A 239 27.35 13.57 15.92
C LYS A 239 27.47 14.85 16.76
N ASP A 240 26.34 15.42 17.20
CA ASP A 240 26.32 16.59 18.08
C ASP A 240 26.95 16.28 19.46
N GLU A 241 26.71 15.10 20.02
CA GLU A 241 27.33 14.64 21.28
C GLU A 241 28.84 14.44 21.15
N GLU A 242 29.33 13.88 20.04
CA GLU A 242 30.75 13.74 19.76
C GLU A 242 31.43 15.10 19.57
N ALA A 243 30.81 16.00 18.80
CA ALA A 243 31.28 17.36 18.64
C ALA A 243 31.37 18.08 19.99
N LEU A 244 30.37 17.89 20.88
CA LEU A 244 30.37 18.42 22.23
C LEU A 244 31.53 17.85 23.07
N LYS A 245 31.77 16.52 23.03
CA LYS A 245 32.88 15.88 23.74
C LYS A 245 34.24 16.44 23.28
N LYS A 246 34.43 16.61 21.97
CA LYS A 246 35.63 17.23 21.40
C LYS A 246 35.76 18.70 21.84
N ALA A 247 34.66 19.45 21.85
CA ALA A 247 34.61 20.84 22.31
C ALA A 247 35.02 20.98 23.78
N ILE A 248 34.51 20.11 24.65
CA ILE A 248 34.90 20.08 26.08
C ILE A 248 36.41 19.84 26.22
N LYS A 249 36.97 18.85 25.51
CA LYS A 249 38.41 18.54 25.55
C LYS A 249 39.26 19.74 25.13
N ASN A 250 38.88 20.47 24.08
CA ASN A 250 39.63 21.63 23.59
C ASN A 250 39.45 22.86 24.49
N LEU A 251 38.24 23.11 25.02
CA LEU A 251 38.00 24.20 25.96
C LEU A 251 38.79 24.03 27.26
N LYS A 252 39.00 22.81 27.75
CA LYS A 252 39.85 22.52 28.92
C LYS A 252 41.33 22.89 28.68
N LYS A 253 41.82 22.69 27.45
CA LYS A 253 43.20 23.01 27.05
C LYS A 253 43.43 24.51 26.88
N SER A 254 42.38 25.33 26.83
CA SER A 254 42.48 26.79 26.73
C SER A 254 43.13 27.41 27.96
N THR A 255 43.95 28.44 27.78
CA THR A 255 44.51 29.25 28.86
C THR A 255 43.49 30.21 29.50
N ASN A 256 42.35 30.47 28.85
CA ASN A 256 41.34 31.40 29.33
C ASN A 256 40.45 30.78 30.44
N LYS A 257 40.30 31.48 31.57
CA LYS A 257 39.46 31.06 32.71
C LYS A 257 37.99 30.85 32.32
N GLU A 258 37.44 31.72 31.48
CA GLU A 258 36.02 31.65 31.05
C GLU A 258 35.77 30.41 30.17
N ALA A 259 36.73 30.04 29.32
CA ALA A 259 36.66 28.83 28.50
C ALA A 259 36.69 27.56 29.37
N LYS A 260 37.53 27.54 30.42
CA LYS A 260 37.59 26.41 31.37
C LYS A 260 36.31 26.27 32.19
N GLU A 261 35.69 27.38 32.61
CA GLU A 261 34.41 27.33 33.31
C GLU A 261 33.28 26.80 32.44
N ILE A 262 33.20 27.24 31.18
CA ILE A 262 32.24 26.69 30.21
C ILE A 262 32.51 25.19 30.02
N ALA A 263 33.77 24.76 29.92
CA ALA A 263 34.12 23.35 29.80
C ALA A 263 33.63 22.50 31.00
N LYS A 264 33.80 23.01 32.23
CA LYS A 264 33.33 22.34 33.46
C LYS A 264 31.81 22.21 33.49
N ASP A 265 31.08 23.26 33.11
CA ASP A 265 29.61 23.20 33.07
C ASP A 265 29.11 22.23 32.00
N LEU A 266 29.76 22.20 30.82
CA LEU A 266 29.45 21.25 29.75
C LEU A 266 29.75 19.80 30.16
N GLU A 267 30.86 19.55 30.87
CA GLU A 267 31.23 18.23 31.38
C GLU A 267 30.25 17.72 32.44
N ASN A 268 29.81 18.59 33.35
CA ASN A 268 28.79 18.27 34.35
C ASN A 268 27.37 18.16 33.76
N LYS A 269 27.23 18.12 32.42
CA LYS A 269 25.96 18.07 31.69
C LYS A 269 25.03 19.27 31.97
N LYS A 270 25.56 20.37 32.52
CA LYS A 270 24.85 21.63 32.79
C LYS A 270 24.87 22.55 31.57
N LEU A 271 24.34 22.05 30.45
CA LEU A 271 24.39 22.73 29.15
C LEU A 271 23.70 24.12 29.16
N ALA A 272 22.63 24.30 29.94
CA ALA A 272 21.94 25.59 30.09
C ALA A 272 22.77 26.62 30.85
N GLU A 273 23.57 26.20 31.83
CA GLU A 273 24.49 27.09 32.55
C GLU A 273 25.64 27.50 31.64
N ALA A 274 26.22 26.54 30.90
CA ALA A 274 27.22 26.79 29.87
C ALA A 274 26.69 27.74 28.78
N ALA A 275 25.45 27.55 28.32
CA ALA A 275 24.79 28.41 27.34
C ALA A 275 24.59 29.84 27.87
N LYS A 276 24.21 30.00 29.15
CA LYS A 276 24.11 31.32 29.80
C LYS A 276 25.48 32.00 29.88
N LYS A 277 26.54 31.27 30.24
CA LYS A 277 27.91 31.80 30.26
C LYS A 277 28.38 32.20 28.86
N LEU A 278 28.10 31.40 27.84
CA LEU A 278 28.42 31.75 26.45
C LEU A 278 27.66 33.01 25.99
N LYS A 279 26.37 33.13 26.31
CA LYS A 279 25.58 34.35 26.02
C LYS A 279 26.11 35.59 26.73
N LYS A 280 26.67 35.45 27.94
CA LYS A 280 27.31 36.58 28.65
C LYS A 280 28.58 37.07 27.95
N LEU A 281 29.24 36.22 27.16
CA LEU A 281 30.40 36.57 26.34
C LEU A 281 30.01 37.20 24.99
N ALA A 282 28.72 37.23 24.64
CA ALA A 282 28.26 37.93 23.44
C ALA A 282 28.62 39.42 23.54
N PRO A 283 29.23 40.01 22.49
CA PRO A 283 29.67 41.38 22.55
C PRO A 283 28.45 42.31 22.57
N LYS A 284 28.43 43.24 23.53
CA LYS A 284 27.30 44.16 23.73
C LYS A 284 27.55 45.46 22.97
N LYS A 285 26.47 46.15 22.59
CA LYS A 285 26.57 47.52 22.07
C LYS A 285 27.30 48.38 23.09
N ILE A 286 28.32 49.10 22.63
CA ILE A 286 29.11 49.99 23.47
C ILE A 286 28.48 51.38 23.42
N ASP A 287 28.25 51.97 24.59
CA ASP A 287 27.56 53.25 24.73
C ASP A 287 28.23 54.38 23.94
N SER A 288 27.42 55.19 23.29
CA SER A 288 27.87 56.34 22.49
C SER A 288 28.58 57.40 23.32
N LYS A 289 28.34 57.46 24.64
CA LYS A 289 28.89 58.44 25.59
C LYS A 289 30.35 58.21 26.00
N LEU A 290 30.92 57.04 25.75
CA LEU A 290 32.32 56.73 26.08
C LEU A 290 33.31 57.38 25.11
N LYS A 291 34.52 57.73 25.59
CA LYS A 291 35.58 58.23 24.71
C LYS A 291 36.02 57.11 23.75
N THR A 292 36.38 57.44 22.51
CA THR A 292 36.68 56.46 21.45
C THR A 292 37.81 55.48 21.84
N LYS A 293 38.82 55.92 22.61
CA LYS A 293 39.86 55.04 23.18
C LYS A 293 39.30 53.98 24.14
N GLU A 294 38.35 54.37 25.00
CA GLU A 294 37.71 53.46 25.96
C GLU A 294 36.79 52.46 25.24
N LYS A 295 36.10 52.90 24.16
CA LYS A 295 35.28 52.03 23.31
C LYS A 295 36.12 50.91 22.67
N ILE A 296 37.27 51.27 22.10
CA ILE A 296 38.18 50.30 21.46
C ILE A 296 38.75 49.33 22.50
N ALA A 297 39.16 49.81 23.68
CA ALA A 297 39.68 48.95 24.74
C ALA A 297 38.63 47.96 25.29
N LEU A 298 37.39 48.40 25.48
CA LEU A 298 36.28 47.52 25.92
C LEU A 298 35.90 46.51 24.84
N ALA A 299 35.82 46.94 23.57
CA ALA A 299 35.53 46.06 22.46
C ALA A 299 36.63 44.98 22.31
N ARG A 300 37.91 45.36 22.39
CA ARG A 300 39.05 44.43 22.36
C ARG A 300 38.91 43.34 23.42
N LYS A 301 38.63 43.73 24.67
CA LYS A 301 38.45 42.78 25.77
C LYS A 301 37.29 41.81 25.53
N GLN A 302 36.15 42.29 25.00
CA GLN A 302 35.00 41.42 24.70
C GLN A 302 35.30 40.45 23.55
N ILE A 303 35.98 40.92 22.50
CA ILE A 303 36.32 40.12 21.32
C ILE A 303 37.37 39.09 21.65
N GLU A 304 38.40 39.45 22.42
CA GLU A 304 39.47 38.54 22.81
C GLU A 304 38.91 37.35 23.60
N LYS A 305 38.01 37.62 24.54
CA LYS A 305 37.29 36.60 25.31
C LYS A 305 36.44 35.71 24.42
N LEU A 306 35.62 36.31 23.55
CA LEU A 306 34.78 35.59 22.59
C LEU A 306 35.63 34.72 21.66
N ARG A 307 36.73 35.26 21.12
CA ARG A 307 37.60 34.58 20.16
C ARG A 307 38.35 33.42 20.79
N ALA A 308 38.82 33.59 22.02
CA ALA A 308 39.48 32.52 22.76
C ALA A 308 38.54 31.32 22.95
N VAL A 309 37.25 31.56 23.16
CA VAL A 309 36.24 30.50 23.25
C VAL A 309 35.85 29.96 21.88
N SER A 310 35.54 30.83 20.90
CA SER A 310 35.11 30.43 19.55
C SER A 310 36.16 29.63 18.81
N LYS A 311 37.45 29.99 18.94
CA LYS A 311 38.57 29.30 18.29
C LYS A 311 38.71 27.86 18.80
N GLN A 312 38.51 27.65 20.11
CA GLN A 312 38.59 26.32 20.72
C GLN A 312 37.37 25.45 20.35
N LEU A 313 36.19 26.06 20.28
CA LEU A 313 34.98 25.41 19.78
C LEU A 313 35.13 25.01 18.31
N ALA A 314 35.65 25.89 17.45
CA ALA A 314 35.88 25.58 16.04
C ALA A 314 37.06 24.62 15.80
N ALA A 315 38.07 24.58 16.67
CA ALA A 315 39.10 23.55 16.60
C ALA A 315 38.53 22.16 16.86
N ALA A 316 37.49 22.06 17.70
CA ALA A 316 36.79 20.80 17.94
C ALA A 316 35.92 20.38 16.75
N SER A 317 35.25 21.32 16.06
CA SER A 317 34.43 21.02 14.88
C SER A 317 35.25 20.54 13.69
N LYS A 318 36.42 21.13 13.43
CA LYS A 318 37.28 20.77 12.29
C LYS A 318 37.84 19.35 12.37
N SER A 319 38.08 18.85 13.58
CA SER A 319 38.48 17.44 13.81
C SER A 319 37.30 16.46 13.73
N SER A 320 36.08 16.97 13.53
CA SER A 320 34.84 16.19 13.39
C SER A 320 34.28 16.22 11.97
N SER A 321 34.59 17.24 11.17
CA SER A 321 34.15 17.36 9.77
C SER A 321 35.08 16.66 8.78
N ALA A 322 36.35 16.44 9.12
CA ALA A 322 37.30 15.70 8.27
C ALA A 322 36.89 14.24 8.02
N SER A 323 36.06 13.66 8.88
CA SER A 323 35.48 12.32 8.72
C SER A 323 34.09 12.31 8.07
N ALA A 324 33.54 13.47 7.67
CA ALA A 324 32.16 13.59 7.15
C ALA A 324 32.09 14.19 5.73
N ALA A 325 33.21 14.24 5.01
CA ALA A 325 33.32 14.90 3.70
C ALA A 325 32.61 14.18 2.54
N GLY A 326 31.99 13.01 2.77
CA GLY A 326 31.29 12.24 1.74
C GLY A 326 29.80 12.58 1.55
N ALA A 327 29.10 13.15 2.52
CA ALA A 327 27.65 13.31 2.44
C ALA A 327 27.23 14.77 2.23
N GLY A 328 26.86 15.10 0.99
CA GLY A 328 26.24 16.36 0.59
C GLY A 328 24.86 16.57 1.25
N SER A 329 24.84 16.91 2.53
CA SER A 329 23.63 17.27 3.26
C SER A 329 23.55 18.80 3.41
N ALA A 330 23.09 19.45 2.34
CA ALA A 330 22.62 20.82 2.38
C ALA A 330 21.26 20.88 3.10
N GLY A 331 21.26 20.99 4.43
CA GLY A 331 19.98 21.18 5.14
C GLY A 331 20.01 21.19 6.66
N SER A 332 20.85 20.37 7.32
CA SER A 332 20.91 20.37 8.78
C SER A 332 22.19 21.05 9.30
N MET A 333 22.03 22.23 9.90
CA MET A 333 23.10 22.92 10.60
C MET A 333 23.45 22.11 11.88
N GLY A 334 24.39 21.18 11.75
CA GLY A 334 25.00 20.43 12.87
C GLY A 334 25.73 21.36 13.86
N LEU A 335 25.92 20.93 15.11
CA LEU A 335 26.50 21.78 16.17
C LEU A 335 27.92 22.23 15.80
N ALA A 336 28.65 21.36 15.11
CA ALA A 336 29.95 21.64 14.54
C ALA A 336 29.92 22.84 13.57
N ALA A 337 28.90 22.92 12.69
CA ALA A 337 28.75 24.03 11.75
C ALA A 337 28.44 25.36 12.46
N ASP A 338 27.59 25.33 13.50
CA ASP A 338 27.28 26.51 14.31
C ASP A 338 28.54 27.02 15.06
N MET A 339 29.38 26.11 15.55
CA MET A 339 30.66 26.45 16.19
C MET A 339 31.66 27.08 15.20
N GLU A 340 31.71 26.61 13.95
CA GLU A 340 32.55 27.24 12.91
C GLU A 340 32.02 28.61 12.49
N ALA A 341 30.71 28.74 12.31
CA ALA A 341 30.05 29.99 12.00
C ALA A 341 30.35 31.04 13.08
N LEU A 342 30.31 30.63 14.35
CA LEU A 342 30.70 31.47 15.49
C LEU A 342 32.15 31.97 15.38
N ASP A 343 33.11 31.10 15.05
CA ASP A 343 34.52 31.50 14.89
C ASP A 343 34.74 32.43 13.70
N ARG A 344 34.04 32.20 12.57
CA ARG A 344 34.09 33.10 11.40
C ARG A 344 33.54 34.49 11.76
N GLN A 345 32.39 34.54 12.42
CA GLN A 345 31.77 35.78 12.88
C GLN A 345 32.66 36.54 13.90
N ALA A 346 33.28 35.81 14.83
CA ALA A 346 34.21 36.39 15.80
C ALA A 346 35.47 36.97 15.12
N LYS A 347 36.02 36.27 14.11
CA LYS A 347 37.15 36.75 13.30
C LYS A 347 36.80 37.99 12.48
N GLU A 348 35.64 38.01 11.83
CA GLU A 348 35.19 39.17 11.06
C GLU A 348 35.05 40.40 11.96
N LEU A 349 34.47 40.20 13.15
CA LEU A 349 34.29 41.29 14.11
C LEU A 349 35.61 41.81 14.68
N GLU A 350 36.61 40.95 14.87
CA GLU A 350 37.97 41.39 15.20
C GLU A 350 38.64 42.18 14.06
N ASN A 351 38.50 41.72 12.81
CA ASN A 351 39.08 42.42 11.67
C ASN A 351 38.50 43.83 11.52
N LYS A 352 37.18 43.98 11.74
CA LYS A 352 36.52 45.28 11.75
C LYS A 352 36.97 46.14 12.93
N LEU A 353 37.21 45.55 14.10
CA LEU A 353 37.78 46.28 15.21
C LEU A 353 39.17 46.83 14.88
N LYS A 354 40.04 46.02 14.26
CA LYS A 354 41.37 46.46 13.81
C LYS A 354 41.30 47.57 12.79
N GLN A 355 40.34 47.51 11.85
CA GLN A 355 40.09 48.59 10.90
C GLN A 355 39.70 49.89 11.60
N VAL A 356 38.73 49.83 12.53
CA VAL A 356 38.29 51.00 13.31
C VAL A 356 39.44 51.57 14.15
N GLU A 357 40.33 50.73 14.64
CA GLU A 357 41.50 51.19 15.39
C GLU A 357 42.57 51.85 14.51
N LEU A 358 42.84 51.32 13.32
CA LEU A 358 43.71 51.95 12.33
C LEU A 358 43.13 53.29 11.85
N GLU A 359 41.82 53.35 11.65
CA GLU A 359 41.11 54.59 11.34
C GLU A 359 41.17 55.59 12.51
N PHE A 360 41.06 55.13 13.75
CA PHE A 360 41.21 55.98 14.93
C PHE A 360 42.62 56.57 15.07
N GLN A 361 43.66 55.81 14.71
CA GLN A 361 45.04 56.31 14.68
C GLN A 361 45.24 57.38 13.61
N ARG A 362 44.51 57.31 12.49
CA ARG A 362 44.54 58.31 11.41
C ARG A 362 43.62 59.50 11.66
N ASN A 363 42.49 59.27 12.33
CA ASN A 363 41.48 60.27 12.64
C ASN A 363 40.81 59.96 14.00
N PRO A 364 41.03 60.76 15.05
CA PRO A 364 40.46 60.51 16.38
C PRO A 364 38.91 60.58 16.44
N ASN A 365 38.26 61.08 15.38
CA ASN A 365 36.81 61.13 15.23
C ASN A 365 36.22 59.97 14.39
N ALA A 366 36.99 58.90 14.17
CA ALA A 366 36.55 57.73 13.39
C ALA A 366 35.20 57.14 13.85
N ASN A 367 34.40 56.70 12.88
CA ASN A 367 33.02 56.28 13.08
C ASN A 367 32.91 54.83 13.58
N PHE A 368 32.53 54.64 14.85
CA PHE A 368 32.37 53.32 15.47
C PHE A 368 31.11 52.55 15.02
N ASN A 369 30.26 53.16 14.18
CA ASN A 369 28.97 52.57 13.76
C ASN A 369 29.15 51.30 12.92
N ALA A 370 30.20 51.20 12.10
CA ALA A 370 30.46 50.01 11.28
C ALA A 370 30.76 48.77 12.12
N PHE A 371 31.40 48.94 13.28
CA PHE A 371 31.61 47.88 14.26
C PHE A 371 30.31 47.49 14.96
N ASN A 372 29.56 48.50 15.44
CA ASN A 372 28.28 48.27 16.11
C ASN A 372 27.23 47.58 15.19
N ALA A 373 27.29 47.81 13.88
CA ALA A 373 26.40 47.18 12.90
C ALA A 373 26.60 45.65 12.77
N LYS A 374 27.78 45.13 13.12
CA LYS A 374 28.08 43.68 13.03
C LYS A 374 27.85 42.91 14.33
N LEU A 375 27.80 43.59 15.48
CA LEU A 375 27.49 42.99 16.78
C LEU A 375 26.20 42.12 16.79
N PRO A 376 25.10 42.50 16.11
CA PRO A 376 23.90 41.66 16.07
C PRO A 376 24.14 40.30 15.41
N GLN A 377 24.92 40.23 14.32
CA GLN A 377 25.20 38.98 13.60
C GLN A 377 26.02 38.01 14.46
N THR A 378 27.02 38.53 15.16
CA THR A 378 27.86 37.75 16.08
C THR A 378 27.05 37.28 17.29
N THR A 379 26.16 38.12 17.80
CA THR A 379 25.25 37.80 18.89
C THR A 379 24.24 36.73 18.47
N MET A 380 23.75 36.76 17.23
CA MET A 380 22.93 35.69 16.66
C MET A 380 23.69 34.37 16.61
N ALA A 381 24.93 34.35 16.14
CA ALA A 381 25.76 33.14 16.11
C ALA A 381 26.02 32.56 17.51
N VAL A 382 26.31 33.42 18.51
CA VAL A 382 26.42 33.01 19.92
C VAL A 382 25.11 32.40 20.41
N ASN A 383 23.98 33.04 20.09
CA ASN A 383 22.66 32.55 20.50
C ASN A 383 22.28 31.24 19.82
N GLN A 384 22.68 31.00 18.57
CA GLN A 384 22.45 29.73 17.88
C GLN A 384 23.15 28.57 18.61
N VAL A 385 24.45 28.69 18.87
CA VAL A 385 25.22 27.68 19.62
C VAL A 385 24.62 27.47 21.02
N ALA A 386 24.34 28.56 21.74
CA ALA A 386 23.78 28.50 23.09
C ALA A 386 22.38 27.87 23.13
N ASN A 387 21.50 28.21 22.18
CA ASN A 387 20.16 27.64 22.08
C ASN A 387 20.22 26.15 21.71
N LYS A 388 21.19 25.76 20.88
CA LYS A 388 21.40 24.36 20.52
C LYS A 388 21.81 23.51 21.72
N TRP A 389 22.71 24.00 22.57
CA TRP A 389 23.04 23.35 23.84
C TRP A 389 21.82 23.19 24.76
N ILE A 390 20.95 24.21 24.84
CA ILE A 390 19.70 24.12 25.61
C ILE A 390 18.77 23.04 25.04
N ARG A 391 18.60 22.98 23.71
CA ARG A 391 17.79 21.94 23.06
C ARG A 391 18.34 20.54 23.31
N MET A 392 19.67 20.36 23.26
CA MET A 392 20.31 19.08 23.59
C MET A 392 20.05 18.67 25.04
N GLN A 393 20.08 19.61 25.99
CA GLN A 393 19.74 19.31 27.39
C GLN A 393 18.29 18.85 27.54
N ALA A 394 17.36 19.55 26.88
CA ALA A 394 15.95 19.19 26.89
C ALA A 394 15.75 17.77 26.34
N LYS A 395 16.37 17.44 25.20
CA LYS A 395 16.34 16.10 24.61
C LYS A 395 16.92 15.04 25.54
N MET A 396 18.10 15.27 26.14
CA MET A 396 18.69 14.34 27.09
C MET A 396 17.82 14.13 28.34
N SER A 397 17.18 15.19 28.84
CA SER A 397 16.27 15.08 29.99
C SER A 397 14.98 14.34 29.66
N ALA A 398 14.45 14.53 28.44
CA ALA A 398 13.28 13.80 27.95
C ALA A 398 13.58 12.32 27.76
N LYS A 399 14.73 11.99 27.15
CA LYS A 399 15.18 10.61 26.99
C LYS A 399 15.35 9.89 28.33
N LYS A 400 15.99 10.53 29.32
CA LYS A 400 16.10 9.98 30.68
C LYS A 400 14.75 9.72 31.37
N ARG A 401 13.71 10.50 31.04
CA ARG A 401 12.36 10.28 31.57
C ARG A 401 11.65 9.12 30.87
N LEU A 402 11.93 8.90 29.59
CA LEU A 402 11.41 7.78 28.82
C LEU A 402 12.09 6.46 29.18
N ASP A 403 13.42 6.46 29.38
CA ASP A 403 14.19 5.26 29.74
C ASP A 403 14.02 4.86 31.23
N GLY A 404 13.40 5.71 32.04
CA GLY A 404 13.12 5.47 33.47
C GLY A 404 11.66 5.10 33.76
N LEU A 405 10.82 5.04 32.72
CA LEU A 405 9.49 4.41 32.71
C LEU A 405 9.64 2.99 32.16
#